data_AF-A0A9E5MAJ1-F1
#
_entry.id   AF-A0A9E5MAJ1-F1
#
_cell.length_a   1.000
_cell.length_b   1.000
_cell.length_c   1.000
_cell.angle_alpha   90.00
_cell.angle_beta   90.00
_cell.angle_gamma   90.00
#
_symmetry.space_group_name_H-M   'P 1'
#
loop_
_entity.id
_entity.type
_entity.pdbx_description
1 polymer ?
#
loop_
_entity_poly.entity_id
_entity_poly.type
_entity_poly.pdbx_seq_one_letter_code
_entity_poly.pdbx_strand_id
1 'polypeptide(L)'
;MHDQIRSALAERGASFWGQLRAAVRGATDAELLAALWDLVWAGEVTNDSLTPLRAVLHGARSGKSARPAAAPSARRAAARLVRPRHARNGGSTRVGPPAAQGRWSLVSQLIERAASQTESVHALALQLLERHGVLTREAVLAEGVRGGFAGVYGVLKALEERGTVRRGYFVDGLGAAQFAVPGAIDRLRACKEPSLGADDEPLDVAVLAATDPAQPFGATIDWPETAGRPTRSAGAICVMSRGHLLGWYDVRSHHLVTFARTLEPASFVALSEALRNLVKDGRAKSVEVRKVNGAAHDEKSPLTLEVAALLERHGFVRGYRGFVLRD
;
A
#
# COMPACT_ATOMS: atom_id res chain seq x y z
N MET A 1 -20.89 -15.63 17.26
CA MET A 1 -20.77 -15.98 15.82
C MET A 1 -19.38 -16.51 15.50
N HIS A 2 -18.30 -15.79 15.83
CA HIS A 2 -16.92 -16.27 15.63
C HIS A 2 -16.69 -17.67 16.20
N ASP A 3 -17.15 -17.96 17.42
CA ASP A 3 -17.00 -19.30 18.02
C ASP A 3 -17.73 -20.39 17.25
N GLN A 4 -18.91 -20.12 16.70
CA GLN A 4 -19.63 -21.09 15.87
C GLN A 4 -18.88 -21.39 14.57
N ILE A 5 -18.25 -20.38 13.96
CA ILE A 5 -17.39 -20.57 12.78
C ILE A 5 -16.17 -21.43 13.16
N ARG A 6 -15.49 -21.12 14.28
CA ARG A 6 -14.35 -21.90 14.78
C ARG A 6 -14.74 -23.35 15.03
N SER A 7 -15.83 -23.61 15.76
CA SER A 7 -16.31 -24.97 16.04
C SER A 7 -16.65 -25.71 14.75
N ALA A 8 -17.36 -25.08 13.82
CA ALA A 8 -17.72 -25.71 12.54
C ALA A 8 -16.49 -26.10 11.71
N LEU A 9 -15.48 -25.24 11.64
CA LEU A 9 -14.23 -25.53 10.93
C LEU A 9 -13.34 -26.53 11.68
N ALA A 10 -13.34 -26.52 13.01
CA ALA A 10 -12.63 -27.49 13.83
C ALA A 10 -13.18 -28.91 13.63
N GLU A 11 -14.51 -29.06 13.63
CA GLU A 11 -15.18 -30.36 13.52
C GLU A 11 -15.19 -30.90 12.08
N ARG A 12 -15.42 -30.04 11.09
CA ARG A 12 -15.65 -30.47 9.69
C ARG A 12 -14.41 -30.31 8.81
N GLY A 13 -13.39 -29.61 9.28
CA GLY A 13 -12.25 -29.20 8.48
C GLY A 13 -12.62 -28.17 7.41
N ALA A 14 -11.82 -28.14 6.34
CA ALA A 14 -11.96 -27.16 5.27
C ALA A 14 -13.36 -27.20 4.63
N SER A 15 -14.10 -26.09 4.75
CA SER A 15 -15.53 -26.02 4.42
C SER A 15 -15.86 -24.92 3.41
N PHE A 16 -16.81 -25.20 2.52
CA PHE A 16 -17.38 -24.19 1.62
C PHE A 16 -18.42 -23.32 2.33
N TRP A 17 -18.73 -22.15 1.76
CA TRP A 17 -19.70 -21.19 2.32
C TRP A 17 -21.05 -21.81 2.73
N GLY A 18 -21.63 -22.68 1.90
CA GLY A 18 -22.91 -23.33 2.21
C GLY A 18 -22.86 -24.18 3.49
N GLN A 19 -21.73 -24.83 3.78
CA GLN A 19 -21.53 -25.62 5.00
C GLN A 19 -21.40 -24.70 6.22
N LEU A 20 -20.69 -23.58 6.10
CA LEU A 20 -20.59 -22.57 7.15
C LEU A 20 -21.94 -21.94 7.47
N ARG A 21 -22.72 -21.57 6.43
CA ARG A 21 -24.07 -21.03 6.59
C ARG A 21 -25.02 -22.00 7.28
N ALA A 22 -24.90 -23.29 6.98
CA ALA A 22 -25.72 -24.32 7.62
C ALA A 22 -25.33 -24.55 9.10
N ALA A 23 -24.05 -24.36 9.44
CA ALA A 23 -23.54 -24.54 10.79
C ALA A 23 -23.82 -23.32 11.70
N VAL A 24 -23.72 -22.10 11.16
CA VAL A 24 -23.97 -20.85 11.90
C VAL A 24 -25.43 -20.44 11.73
N ARG A 25 -26.25 -20.73 12.75
CA ARG A 25 -27.70 -20.43 12.70
C ARG A 25 -27.99 -19.00 13.13
N GLY A 26 -28.99 -18.38 12.50
CA GLY A 26 -29.54 -17.08 12.91
C GLY A 26 -28.74 -15.85 12.45
N ALA A 27 -27.67 -16.01 11.66
CA ALA A 27 -26.92 -14.91 11.07
C ALA A 27 -27.33 -14.68 9.61
N THR A 28 -27.36 -13.43 9.18
CA THR A 28 -27.45 -13.05 7.77
C THR A 28 -26.15 -13.37 7.03
N ASP A 29 -26.21 -13.45 5.69
CA ASP A 29 -24.99 -13.67 4.89
C ASP A 29 -23.96 -12.55 5.09
N ALA A 30 -24.41 -11.31 5.31
CA ALA A 30 -23.53 -10.17 5.53
C ALA A 30 -22.82 -10.25 6.87
N GLU A 31 -23.55 -10.60 7.94
CA GLU A 31 -22.98 -10.80 9.28
C GLU A 31 -22.00 -11.96 9.29
N LEU A 32 -22.37 -13.12 8.73
CA LEU A 32 -21.48 -14.27 8.64
C LEU A 32 -20.22 -13.94 7.84
N LEU A 33 -20.34 -13.19 6.75
CA LEU A 33 -19.21 -12.80 5.91
C LEU A 33 -18.29 -11.85 6.67
N ALA A 34 -18.84 -10.87 7.39
CA ALA A 34 -18.07 -9.95 8.23
C ALA A 34 -17.30 -10.71 9.31
N ALA A 35 -17.95 -11.60 10.07
CA ALA A 35 -17.28 -12.41 11.09
C ALA A 35 -16.23 -13.35 10.52
N LEU A 36 -16.47 -13.92 9.33
CA LEU A 36 -15.47 -14.74 8.66
C LEU A 36 -14.23 -13.92 8.32
N TRP A 37 -14.39 -12.70 7.80
CA TRP A 37 -13.28 -11.80 7.50
C TRP A 37 -12.59 -11.27 8.76
N ASP A 38 -13.30 -11.03 9.85
CA ASP A 38 -12.67 -10.70 11.14
C ASP A 38 -11.69 -11.80 11.58
N LEU A 39 -12.07 -13.07 11.43
CA LEU A 39 -11.21 -14.22 11.73
C LEU A 39 -10.02 -14.33 10.77
N VAL A 40 -10.20 -13.95 9.50
CA VAL A 40 -9.10 -13.87 8.53
C VAL A 40 -8.12 -12.78 8.95
N TRP A 41 -8.60 -11.59 9.33
CA TRP A 41 -7.75 -10.49 9.80
C TRP A 41 -7.08 -10.79 11.13
N ALA A 42 -7.69 -11.64 11.97
CA ALA A 42 -7.08 -12.16 13.18
C ALA A 42 -6.03 -13.27 12.91
N GLY A 43 -5.91 -13.76 11.66
CA GLY A 43 -5.01 -14.84 11.28
C GLY A 43 -5.48 -16.23 11.72
N GLU A 44 -6.75 -16.39 12.07
CA GLU A 44 -7.31 -17.65 12.57
C GLU A 44 -7.91 -18.52 11.47
N VAL A 45 -8.40 -17.90 10.40
CA VAL A 45 -9.04 -18.57 9.26
C VAL A 45 -8.33 -18.19 7.96
N THR A 46 -8.18 -19.16 7.06
CA THR A 46 -7.59 -18.97 5.73
C THR A 46 -8.46 -19.59 4.63
N ASN A 47 -8.09 -19.36 3.37
CA ASN A 47 -8.79 -19.86 2.20
C ASN A 47 -7.80 -20.54 1.22
N ASP A 48 -8.27 -21.55 0.49
CA ASP A 48 -7.48 -22.23 -0.55
C ASP A 48 -7.33 -21.41 -1.85
N SER A 49 -7.91 -20.21 -1.93
CA SER A 49 -7.88 -19.32 -3.09
C SER A 49 -7.70 -17.85 -2.71
N LEU A 50 -7.04 -17.10 -3.59
CA LEU A 50 -6.99 -15.62 -3.52
C LEU A 50 -8.24 -14.95 -4.12
N THR A 51 -9.16 -15.72 -4.68
CA THR A 51 -10.42 -15.22 -5.26
C THR A 51 -11.25 -14.38 -4.28
N PRO A 52 -11.57 -14.85 -3.05
CA PRO A 52 -12.34 -14.05 -2.09
C PRO A 52 -11.63 -12.76 -1.69
N LEU A 53 -10.29 -12.78 -1.53
CA LEU A 53 -9.51 -11.57 -1.24
C LEU A 53 -9.60 -10.55 -2.37
N ARG A 54 -9.47 -10.99 -3.63
CA ARG A 54 -9.67 -10.12 -4.79
C ARG A 54 -11.09 -9.56 -4.82
N ALA A 55 -12.10 -10.36 -4.48
CA ALA A 55 -13.47 -9.91 -4.41
C ALA A 55 -13.70 -8.84 -3.33
N VAL A 56 -13.03 -8.92 -2.17
CA VAL A 56 -13.05 -7.85 -1.16
C VAL A 56 -12.37 -6.58 -1.68
N LEU A 57 -11.16 -6.71 -2.23
CA LEU A 57 -10.39 -5.57 -2.74
C LEU A 57 -11.06 -4.87 -3.94
N HIS A 58 -11.74 -5.63 -4.80
CA HIS A 58 -12.49 -5.10 -5.93
C HIS A 58 -13.94 -4.72 -5.58
N GLY A 59 -14.56 -5.37 -4.60
CA GLY A 59 -15.89 -5.05 -4.07
C GLY A 59 -15.90 -3.71 -3.33
N ALA A 60 -14.79 -3.35 -2.67
CA ALA A 60 -14.55 -2.00 -2.13
C ALA A 60 -14.45 -0.91 -3.22
N ARG A 61 -14.35 -1.28 -4.51
CA ARG A 61 -14.43 -0.35 -5.65
C ARG A 61 -15.87 -0.11 -6.15
N SER A 62 -16.89 -0.71 -5.53
CA SER A 62 -18.27 -0.69 -6.02
C SER A 62 -19.22 0.00 -5.04
N GLY A 63 -19.10 1.32 -4.91
CA GLY A 63 -20.24 2.19 -4.59
C GLY A 63 -21.04 2.64 -5.81
N LYS A 64 -20.60 2.29 -7.04
CA LYS A 64 -21.35 2.54 -8.28
C LYS A 64 -21.06 1.40 -9.25
N SER A 65 -22.14 0.73 -9.70
CA SER A 65 -22.24 -0.12 -10.89
C SER A 65 -20.89 -0.57 -11.48
N ALA A 66 -20.49 -1.81 -11.18
CA ALA A 66 -19.49 -2.50 -11.97
C ALA A 66 -20.04 -2.68 -13.40
N ARG A 67 -19.76 -1.72 -14.29
CA ARG A 67 -19.84 -1.95 -15.73
C ARG A 67 -18.91 -3.12 -16.07
N PRO A 68 -19.35 -4.11 -16.86
CA PRO A 68 -18.47 -5.18 -17.31
C PRO A 68 -17.27 -4.53 -18.02
N ALA A 69 -16.07 -4.99 -17.67
CA ALA A 69 -14.86 -4.59 -18.37
C ALA A 69 -15.06 -4.81 -19.87
N ALA A 70 -15.00 -3.73 -20.64
CA ALA A 70 -15.04 -3.81 -22.09
C ALA A 70 -13.94 -4.76 -22.57
N ALA A 71 -14.33 -5.70 -23.43
CA ALA A 71 -13.43 -6.63 -24.08
C ALA A 71 -12.21 -5.90 -24.69
N PRO A 72 -11.01 -6.47 -24.64
CA PRO A 72 -9.85 -5.89 -25.31
C PRO A 72 -10.15 -5.77 -26.82
N SER A 73 -9.92 -4.59 -27.37
CA SER A 73 -10.21 -4.28 -28.77
C SER A 73 -9.46 -5.22 -29.71
N ALA A 74 -10.16 -5.68 -30.74
CA ALA A 74 -9.72 -6.62 -31.76
C ALA A 74 -8.67 -6.03 -32.73
N ARG A 75 -7.43 -5.78 -32.27
CA ARG A 75 -6.30 -5.43 -33.17
C ARG A 75 -4.95 -6.11 -32.88
N ARG A 76 -4.93 -7.16 -32.06
CA ARG A 76 -3.77 -8.08 -31.97
C ARG A 76 -4.23 -9.53 -31.86
N ALA A 77 -4.81 -10.03 -32.95
CA ALA A 77 -5.08 -11.45 -33.14
C ALA A 77 -4.41 -11.92 -34.43
N ALA A 78 -3.08 -12.00 -34.39
CA ALA A 78 -2.31 -12.81 -35.32
C ALA A 78 -1.27 -13.58 -34.50
N ALA A 79 -1.26 -14.90 -34.70
CA ALA A 79 -0.36 -15.88 -34.10
C ALA A 79 -0.53 -16.18 -32.59
N ARG A 80 -1.48 -17.07 -32.27
CA ARG A 80 -1.19 -18.32 -31.55
C ARG A 80 -2.39 -19.25 -31.58
N LEU A 81 -2.10 -20.49 -31.93
CA LEU A 81 -3.04 -21.56 -32.25
C LEU A 81 -4.04 -21.86 -31.14
N VAL A 82 -5.27 -22.05 -31.61
CA VAL A 82 -6.42 -22.75 -31.06
C VAL A 82 -6.05 -23.82 -30.03
N ARG A 83 -6.43 -23.58 -28.77
CA ARG A 83 -6.90 -24.63 -27.86
C ARG A 83 -8.28 -24.20 -27.40
N PRO A 84 -9.35 -24.96 -27.69
CA PRO A 84 -10.70 -24.58 -27.29
C PRO A 84 -10.79 -24.74 -25.78
N ARG A 85 -10.64 -23.63 -25.04
CA ARG A 85 -11.09 -23.57 -23.66
C ARG A 85 -12.60 -23.73 -23.71
N HIS A 86 -13.04 -24.97 -23.50
CA HIS A 86 -14.41 -25.27 -23.17
C HIS A 86 -14.82 -24.32 -22.05
N ALA A 87 -15.65 -23.35 -22.40
CA ALA A 87 -16.52 -22.70 -21.46
C ALA A 87 -17.37 -23.81 -20.85
N ARG A 88 -16.87 -24.37 -19.75
CA ARG A 88 -17.67 -25.17 -18.83
C ARG A 88 -18.64 -24.18 -18.19
N ASN A 89 -19.71 -23.89 -18.93
CA ASN A 89 -21.04 -23.67 -18.37
C ASN A 89 -21.44 -24.96 -17.64
N GLY A 90 -20.77 -25.25 -16.53
CA GLY A 90 -21.22 -26.16 -15.51
C GLY A 90 -21.80 -25.28 -14.42
N GLY A 91 -23.14 -25.22 -14.35
CA GLY A 91 -23.86 -24.53 -13.30
C GLY A 91 -23.52 -25.12 -11.93
N SER A 92 -22.43 -24.65 -11.34
CA SER A 92 -22.33 -24.59 -9.88
C SER A 92 -23.02 -23.28 -9.51
N THR A 93 -24.25 -23.40 -9.02
CA THR A 93 -24.92 -22.30 -8.30
C THR A 93 -23.90 -21.72 -7.34
N ARG A 94 -23.48 -20.46 -7.54
CA ARG A 94 -22.59 -19.78 -6.60
C ARG A 94 -23.31 -19.76 -5.25
N VAL A 95 -22.97 -20.69 -4.36
CA VAL A 95 -23.52 -20.73 -3.01
C VAL A 95 -22.76 -19.67 -2.22
N GLY A 96 -23.30 -18.45 -2.19
CA GLY A 96 -22.78 -17.35 -1.37
C GLY A 96 -22.14 -16.19 -2.12
N PRO A 97 -21.76 -15.14 -1.37
CA PRO A 97 -21.17 -13.93 -1.92
C PRO A 97 -19.79 -14.21 -2.55
N PRO A 98 -19.34 -13.44 -3.57
CA PRO A 98 -18.03 -13.62 -4.18
C PRO A 98 -16.85 -13.59 -3.20
N ALA A 99 -16.96 -12.78 -2.14
CA ALA A 99 -15.99 -12.67 -1.06
C ALA A 99 -15.96 -13.87 -0.09
N ALA A 100 -16.86 -14.84 -0.27
CA ALA A 100 -16.92 -16.09 0.50
C ALA A 100 -16.49 -17.33 -0.31
N GLN A 101 -16.06 -17.16 -1.56
CA GLN A 101 -15.69 -18.28 -2.42
C GLN A 101 -14.46 -19.03 -1.92
N GLY A 102 -14.34 -20.31 -2.29
CA GLY A 102 -13.26 -21.20 -1.87
C GLY A 102 -13.58 -22.03 -0.63
N ARG A 103 -12.60 -22.81 -0.18
CA ARG A 103 -12.68 -23.60 1.06
C ARG A 103 -11.96 -22.85 2.16
N TRP A 104 -12.68 -22.63 3.25
CA TRP A 104 -12.19 -21.97 4.45
C TRP A 104 -11.74 -23.01 5.46
N SER A 105 -10.59 -22.81 6.09
CA SER A 105 -10.04 -23.71 7.10
C SER A 105 -9.43 -22.91 8.25
N LEU A 106 -9.34 -23.53 9.43
CA LEU A 106 -8.58 -22.93 10.52
C LEU A 106 -7.09 -22.97 10.21
N VAL A 107 -6.39 -21.88 10.50
CA VAL A 107 -4.93 -21.81 10.38
C VAL A 107 -4.26 -22.80 11.34
N SER A 108 -4.84 -23.02 12.53
CA SER A 108 -4.33 -23.99 13.51
C SER A 108 -4.28 -25.43 12.99
N GLN A 109 -5.11 -25.79 12.01
CA GLN A 109 -5.08 -27.13 11.38
C GLN A 109 -3.95 -27.27 10.34
N LEU A 110 -3.35 -26.16 9.92
CA LEU A 110 -2.28 -26.12 8.91
C LEU A 110 -0.88 -25.99 9.55
N ILE A 111 -0.82 -25.69 10.85
CA ILE A 111 0.43 -25.47 11.57
C ILE A 111 0.72 -26.69 12.44
N GLU A 112 1.89 -27.30 12.27
CA GLU A 112 2.32 -28.47 13.05
C GLU A 112 2.60 -28.13 14.52
N ARG A 113 3.20 -26.96 14.77
CA ARG A 113 3.54 -26.46 16.11
C ARG A 113 3.17 -24.99 16.23
N ALA A 114 2.28 -24.67 17.16
CA ALA A 114 1.98 -23.29 17.49
C ALA A 114 3.26 -22.57 17.98
N ALA A 115 3.56 -21.42 17.39
CA ALA A 115 4.67 -20.59 17.84
C ALA A 115 4.39 -20.10 19.27
N SER A 116 5.41 -20.16 20.13
CA SER A 116 5.35 -19.53 21.44
C SER A 116 5.22 -18.00 21.29
N GLN A 117 4.78 -17.34 22.36
CA GLN A 117 4.70 -15.88 22.39
C GLN A 117 6.07 -15.24 22.11
N THR A 118 7.14 -15.81 22.67
CA THR A 118 8.51 -15.33 22.48
C THR A 118 8.96 -15.44 21.02
N GLU A 119 8.71 -16.58 20.37
CA GLU A 119 9.04 -16.78 18.95
C GLU A 119 8.26 -15.80 18.06
N SER A 120 6.99 -15.56 18.37
CA SER A 120 6.13 -14.63 17.62
C SER A 120 6.62 -13.18 17.74
N VAL A 121 6.94 -12.73 18.95
CA VAL A 121 7.49 -11.38 19.17
C VAL A 121 8.88 -11.25 18.54
N HIS A 122 9.69 -12.30 18.59
CA HIS A 122 11.01 -12.32 17.94
C HIS A 122 10.90 -12.18 16.43
N ALA A 123 10.05 -12.98 15.79
CA ALA A 123 9.81 -12.89 14.34
C ALA A 123 9.26 -11.52 13.93
N LEU A 124 8.35 -10.96 14.72
CA LEU A 124 7.83 -9.61 14.50
C LEU A 124 8.92 -8.54 14.58
N ALA A 125 9.79 -8.60 15.60
CA ALA A 125 10.89 -7.65 15.76
C ALA A 125 11.86 -7.72 14.57
N LEU A 126 12.21 -8.91 14.10
CA LEU A 126 13.05 -9.10 12.91
C LEU A 126 12.38 -8.55 11.65
N GLN A 127 11.09 -8.85 11.43
CA GLN A 127 10.34 -8.33 10.29
C GLN A 127 10.34 -6.78 10.27
N LEU A 128 10.17 -6.15 11.42
CA LEU A 128 10.21 -4.69 11.56
C LEU A 128 11.61 -4.13 11.25
N LEU A 129 12.66 -4.78 11.76
CA LEU A 129 14.05 -4.39 11.49
C LEU A 129 14.42 -4.54 10.02
N GLU A 130 14.03 -5.63 9.36
CA GLU A 130 14.27 -5.87 7.93
C GLU A 130 13.56 -4.83 7.06
N ARG A 131 12.33 -4.47 7.43
CA ARG A 131 11.51 -3.52 6.69
C ARG A 131 11.99 -2.08 6.82
N HIS A 132 12.29 -1.64 8.04
CA HIS A 132 12.61 -0.24 8.33
C HIS A 132 14.12 0.05 8.29
N GLY A 133 14.97 -0.96 8.51
CA GLY A 133 16.42 -0.82 8.64
C GLY A 133 16.85 -0.12 9.94
N VAL A 134 16.25 1.04 10.23
CA VAL A 134 16.30 1.75 11.50
C VAL A 134 14.90 1.73 12.10
N LEU A 135 14.73 0.96 13.17
CA LEU A 135 13.46 0.82 13.87
C LEU A 135 13.36 1.85 14.99
N THR A 136 12.35 2.72 14.90
CA THR A 136 12.01 3.74 15.89
C THR A 136 10.68 3.39 16.57
N ARG A 137 10.38 4.06 17.69
CA ARG A 137 9.08 3.94 18.36
C ARG A 137 7.95 4.36 17.43
N GLU A 138 8.12 5.44 16.69
CA GLU A 138 7.15 6.02 15.78
C GLU A 138 6.84 5.06 14.62
N ALA A 139 7.85 4.39 14.06
CA ALA A 139 7.66 3.37 13.03
C ALA A 139 6.82 2.18 13.53
N VAL A 140 7.07 1.71 14.76
CA VAL A 140 6.28 0.61 15.36
C VAL A 140 4.83 1.02 15.60
N LEU A 141 4.59 2.28 16.00
CA LEU A 141 3.25 2.81 16.17
C LEU A 141 2.52 2.94 14.82
N ALA A 142 3.21 3.41 13.78
CA ALA A 142 2.67 3.54 12.43
C ALA A 142 2.28 2.18 11.81
N GLU A 143 3.00 1.11 12.16
CA GLU A 143 2.69 -0.27 11.76
C GLU A 143 1.49 -0.87 12.50
N GLY A 144 0.97 -0.21 13.54
CA GLY A 144 -0.18 -0.69 14.31
C GLY A 144 0.13 -1.96 15.12
N VAL A 145 1.39 -2.15 15.53
CA VAL A 145 1.81 -3.33 16.30
C VAL A 145 1.06 -3.40 17.63
N ARG A 146 0.44 -4.55 17.91
CA ARG A 146 -0.25 -4.81 19.19
C ARG A 146 0.74 -4.71 20.35
N GLY A 147 0.39 -3.93 21.36
CA GLY A 147 1.29 -3.64 22.50
C GLY A 147 2.34 -2.56 22.20
N GLY A 148 2.35 -2.01 20.98
CA GLY A 148 3.25 -0.96 20.56
C GLY A 148 4.72 -1.32 20.71
N PHE A 149 5.55 -0.29 20.88
CA PHE A 149 7.00 -0.45 21.03
C PHE A 149 7.40 -1.28 22.26
N ALA A 150 6.67 -1.15 23.37
CA ALA A 150 6.93 -1.92 24.58
C ALA A 150 6.82 -3.44 24.35
N GLY A 151 5.92 -3.87 23.47
CA GLY A 151 5.72 -5.27 23.11
C GLY A 151 6.92 -5.93 22.44
N VAL A 152 7.78 -5.16 21.75
CA VAL A 152 8.97 -5.66 21.05
C VAL A 152 10.29 -5.26 21.72
N TYR A 153 10.27 -4.28 22.64
CA TYR A 153 11.47 -3.71 23.24
C TYR A 153 12.37 -4.73 23.94
N GLY A 154 11.78 -5.69 24.69
CA GLY A 154 12.56 -6.72 25.38
C GLY A 154 13.37 -7.59 24.43
N VAL A 155 12.81 -7.92 23.26
CA VAL A 155 13.52 -8.65 22.21
C VAL A 155 14.60 -7.77 21.57
N LEU A 156 14.29 -6.51 21.26
CA LEU A 156 15.25 -5.58 20.66
C LEU A 156 16.48 -5.38 21.56
N LYS A 157 16.26 -5.27 22.88
CA LYS A 157 17.34 -5.21 23.87
C LYS A 157 18.18 -6.50 23.88
N ALA A 158 17.54 -7.68 23.85
CA ALA A 158 18.27 -8.95 23.78
C ALA A 158 19.06 -9.10 22.47
N LEU A 159 18.55 -8.57 21.35
CA LEU A 159 19.26 -8.54 20.07
C LEU A 159 20.46 -7.56 20.10
N GLU A 160 20.34 -6.44 20.81
CA GLU A 160 21.44 -5.50 21.05
C GLU A 160 22.54 -6.15 21.89
N GLU A 161 22.18 -6.81 22.99
CA GLU A 161 23.13 -7.53 23.87
C GLU A 161 23.89 -8.64 23.12
N ARG A 162 23.26 -9.24 22.09
CA ARG A 162 23.88 -10.23 21.19
C ARG A 162 24.66 -9.60 20.03
N GLY A 163 24.63 -8.28 19.88
CA GLY A 163 25.28 -7.56 18.78
C GLY A 163 24.61 -7.70 17.41
N THR A 164 23.40 -8.26 17.34
CA THR A 164 22.63 -8.40 16.08
C THR A 164 22.11 -7.04 15.60
N VAL A 165 21.77 -6.14 16.52
CA VAL A 165 21.40 -4.75 16.25
C VAL A 165 22.23 -3.82 17.10
N ARG A 166 22.26 -2.54 16.75
CA ARG A 166 22.84 -1.49 17.59
C ARG A 166 21.77 -0.48 17.97
N ARG A 167 21.77 -0.09 19.23
CA ARG A 167 20.94 1.01 19.73
C ARG A 167 21.72 2.32 19.66
N GLY A 168 21.06 3.39 19.25
CA GLY A 168 21.68 4.71 19.12
C GLY A 168 20.71 5.78 18.64
N TYR A 169 21.24 6.96 18.37
CA TYR A 169 20.52 8.06 17.73
C TYR A 169 20.93 8.08 16.25
N PHE A 170 20.01 7.72 15.36
CA PHE A 170 20.25 7.65 13.92
C PHE A 170 19.41 8.66 13.14
N VAL A 171 18.21 8.97 13.64
CA VAL A 171 17.27 9.93 13.03
C VAL A 171 17.06 11.09 13.99
N ASP A 172 17.31 12.29 13.50
CA ASP A 172 17.08 13.54 14.25
C ASP A 172 15.58 13.81 14.45
N GLY A 173 15.24 14.52 15.53
CA GLY A 173 13.86 14.85 15.89
C GLY A 173 13.01 13.69 16.44
N LEU A 174 13.55 12.46 16.47
CA LEU A 174 12.86 11.29 17.02
C LEU A 174 13.42 10.85 18.37
N GLY A 175 12.66 10.03 19.08
CA GLY A 175 13.04 9.52 20.40
C GLY A 175 14.34 8.70 20.40
N ALA A 176 14.98 8.61 21.57
CA ALA A 176 16.29 7.97 21.78
C ALA A 176 16.32 6.45 21.55
N ALA A 177 15.19 5.77 21.67
CA ALA A 177 15.10 4.32 21.54
C ALA A 177 14.98 3.93 20.07
N GLN A 178 16.12 3.96 19.37
CA GLN A 178 16.22 3.53 17.96
C GLN A 178 17.18 2.35 17.85
N PHE A 179 16.78 1.34 17.08
CA PHE A 179 17.55 0.12 16.87
C PHE A 179 17.80 -0.06 15.38
N ALA A 180 19.04 -0.25 14.98
CA ALA A 180 19.39 -0.44 13.58
C ALA A 180 20.19 -1.71 13.36
N VAL A 181 19.93 -2.39 12.24
CA VAL A 181 20.79 -3.49 11.78
C VAL A 181 22.13 -2.91 11.30
N PRO A 182 23.26 -3.60 11.50
CA PRO A 182 24.59 -3.09 11.13
C PRO A 182 24.68 -2.56 9.69
N GLY A 183 24.12 -3.31 8.72
CA GLY A 183 24.12 -2.89 7.32
C GLY A 183 23.31 -1.62 7.03
N ALA A 184 22.31 -1.28 7.84
CA ALA A 184 21.60 -0.01 7.70
C ALA A 184 22.48 1.16 8.18
N ILE A 185 23.23 0.97 9.26
CA ILE A 185 24.17 1.96 9.80
C ILE A 185 25.30 2.23 8.81
N ASP A 186 25.83 1.18 8.20
CA ASP A 186 26.90 1.32 7.22
C ASP A 186 26.41 2.09 5.98
N ARG A 187 25.18 1.83 5.52
CA ARG A 187 24.55 2.63 4.45
C ARG A 187 24.36 4.09 4.85
N LEU A 188 23.88 4.37 6.06
CA LEU A 188 23.72 5.74 6.56
C LEU A 188 25.06 6.50 6.62
N ARG A 189 26.15 5.83 7.00
CA ARG A 189 27.49 6.43 7.01
C ARG A 189 28.06 6.63 5.61
N ALA A 190 27.72 5.73 4.68
CA ALA A 190 28.14 5.82 3.29
C ALA A 190 27.38 6.91 2.50
N CYS A 191 26.15 7.23 2.94
CA CYS A 191 25.44 8.42 2.48
C CYS A 191 26.22 9.67 2.89
N LYS A 192 27.07 10.17 1.99
CA LYS A 192 27.51 11.57 2.05
C LYS A 192 26.26 12.43 2.05
N GLU A 193 26.23 13.47 2.89
CA GLU A 193 25.22 14.52 2.79
C GLU A 193 25.19 14.94 1.31
N PRO A 194 24.08 14.70 0.60
CA PRO A 194 24.07 14.87 -0.85
C PRO A 194 24.48 16.31 -1.12
N SER A 195 25.63 16.52 -1.76
CA SER A 195 26.08 17.86 -2.13
C SER A 195 24.99 18.46 -3.01
N LEU A 196 24.29 19.45 -2.47
CA LEU A 196 23.05 20.05 -2.98
C LEU A 196 23.26 20.92 -4.24
N GLY A 197 24.19 20.56 -5.13
CA GLY A 197 24.53 21.39 -6.30
C GLY A 197 25.56 20.82 -7.27
N ALA A 198 25.68 19.49 -7.41
CA ALA A 198 26.39 18.94 -8.56
C ALA A 198 25.41 18.90 -9.75
N ASP A 199 25.38 20.01 -10.51
CA ASP A 199 24.36 20.40 -11.50
C ASP A 199 24.18 19.49 -12.73
N ASP A 200 24.76 18.29 -12.79
CA ASP A 200 24.67 17.42 -13.98
C ASP A 200 24.34 15.94 -13.71
N GLU A 201 24.13 15.50 -12.46
CA GLU A 201 23.69 14.12 -12.20
C GLU A 201 22.16 13.99 -12.24
N PRO A 202 21.61 13.00 -12.97
CA PRO A 202 20.18 12.70 -12.95
C PRO A 202 19.70 12.48 -11.51
N LEU A 203 18.53 13.03 -11.18
CA LEU A 203 17.89 12.76 -9.89
C LEU A 203 17.57 11.27 -9.79
N ASP A 204 18.00 10.64 -8.70
CA ASP A 204 17.57 9.29 -8.36
C ASP A 204 16.14 9.36 -7.78
N VAL A 205 15.15 8.96 -8.58
CA VAL A 205 13.72 9.14 -8.28
C VAL A 205 13.10 7.84 -7.82
N ALA A 206 12.53 7.85 -6.62
CA ALA A 206 11.69 6.78 -6.12
C ALA A 206 10.20 7.17 -6.16
N VAL A 207 9.37 6.28 -6.71
CA VAL A 207 7.91 6.41 -6.73
C VAL A 207 7.31 5.34 -5.82
N LEU A 208 6.90 5.75 -4.62
CA LEU A 208 6.36 4.85 -3.60
C LEU A 208 4.86 5.08 -3.44
N ALA A 209 4.12 4.05 -3.06
CA ALA A 209 2.76 4.27 -2.56
C ALA A 209 2.83 5.09 -1.26
N ALA A 210 1.87 5.99 -1.03
CA ALA A 210 1.83 6.77 0.21
C ALA A 210 1.61 5.89 1.47
N THR A 211 1.19 4.64 1.28
CA THR A 211 1.04 3.64 2.34
C THR A 211 2.24 2.72 2.48
N ASP A 212 3.26 2.85 1.62
CA ASP A 212 4.45 1.99 1.64
C ASP A 212 5.28 2.25 2.91
N PRO A 213 5.76 1.21 3.62
CA PRO A 213 6.62 1.40 4.79
C PRO A 213 7.94 2.13 4.51
N ALA A 214 8.48 2.04 3.29
CA ALA A 214 9.69 2.76 2.89
C ALA A 214 9.46 4.27 2.71
N GLN A 215 8.21 4.73 2.68
CA GLN A 215 7.83 6.13 2.64
C GLN A 215 7.58 6.60 4.08
N PRO A 216 8.45 7.41 4.72
CA PRO A 216 8.37 7.67 6.15
C PRO A 216 7.43 8.84 6.53
N PHE A 217 7.13 9.75 5.59
CA PHE A 217 6.34 10.95 5.87
C PHE A 217 4.87 10.60 6.17
N GLY A 218 4.31 11.26 7.19
CA GLY A 218 2.97 10.99 7.69
C GLY A 218 2.84 9.68 8.47
N ALA A 219 3.96 9.01 8.78
CA ALA A 219 4.02 7.79 9.59
C ALA A 219 5.05 7.96 10.71
N THR A 220 6.33 7.93 10.35
CA THR A 220 7.45 8.00 11.30
C THR A 220 7.94 9.44 11.47
N ILE A 221 7.84 10.25 10.42
CA ILE A 221 8.18 11.68 10.43
C ILE A 221 7.03 12.51 9.86
N ASP A 222 6.96 13.78 10.24
CA ASP A 222 5.94 14.71 9.76
C ASP A 222 6.07 15.00 8.27
N TRP A 223 4.95 15.31 7.62
CA TRP A 223 4.99 15.81 6.24
C TRP A 223 5.78 17.13 6.18
N PRO A 224 6.59 17.37 5.13
CA PRO A 224 7.20 18.66 4.90
C PRO A 224 6.13 19.75 4.75
N GLU A 225 6.51 20.99 5.05
CA GLU A 225 5.61 22.14 4.91
C GLU A 225 5.05 22.25 3.47
N THR A 226 3.73 22.41 3.38
CA THR A 226 3.00 22.53 2.13
C THR A 226 1.66 23.23 2.35
N ALA A 227 1.14 23.88 1.31
CA ALA A 227 -0.22 24.41 1.29
C ALA A 227 -1.29 23.30 1.19
N GLY A 228 -0.91 22.09 0.77
CA GLY A 228 -1.80 20.94 0.67
C GLY A 228 -1.97 20.17 1.99
N ARG A 229 -2.73 19.07 1.93
CA ARG A 229 -2.90 18.12 3.04
C ARG A 229 -2.65 16.70 2.53
N PRO A 230 -1.38 16.30 2.31
CA PRO A 230 -1.06 14.95 1.88
C PRO A 230 -1.44 13.94 2.96
N THR A 231 -1.79 12.72 2.54
CA THR A 231 -2.20 11.66 3.46
C THR A 231 -1.63 10.31 3.01
N ARG A 232 -1.49 9.38 3.96
CA ARG A 232 -1.16 7.97 3.68
C ARG A 232 -2.41 7.21 3.23
N SER A 233 -2.93 7.54 2.04
CA SER A 233 -4.16 6.93 1.52
C SER A 233 -3.87 5.92 0.41
N ALA A 234 -4.70 4.88 0.34
CA ALA A 234 -4.57 3.85 -0.67
C ALA A 234 -4.88 4.41 -2.08
N GLY A 235 -3.87 4.36 -2.96
CA GLY A 235 -3.96 4.92 -4.31
C GLY A 235 -3.25 6.27 -4.47
N ALA A 236 -2.78 6.86 -3.36
CA ALA A 236 -1.83 7.96 -3.42
C ALA A 236 -0.40 7.45 -3.58
N ILE A 237 0.43 8.24 -4.24
CA ILE A 237 1.84 8.00 -4.45
C ILE A 237 2.66 9.22 -4.00
N CYS A 238 3.88 8.95 -3.54
CA CYS A 238 4.89 9.95 -3.24
C CYS A 238 6.03 9.78 -4.24
N VAL A 239 6.40 10.87 -4.91
CA VAL A 239 7.60 10.95 -5.73
C VAL A 239 8.66 11.64 -4.88
N MET A 240 9.81 11.01 -4.71
CA MET A 240 10.89 11.51 -3.89
C MET A 240 12.26 11.31 -4.54
N SER A 241 13.22 12.14 -4.17
CA SER A 241 14.61 11.97 -4.55
C SER A 241 15.52 12.34 -3.38
N ARG A 242 16.50 11.48 -3.09
CA ARG A 242 17.50 11.69 -2.02
C ARG A 242 16.90 12.14 -0.68
N GLY A 243 15.78 11.53 -0.28
CA GLY A 243 15.08 11.84 0.97
C GLY A 243 14.12 13.05 0.93
N HIS A 244 14.02 13.77 -0.19
CA HIS A 244 13.10 14.90 -0.33
C HIS A 244 11.87 14.55 -1.16
N LEU A 245 10.68 15.00 -0.75
CA LEU A 245 9.47 14.88 -1.55
C LEU A 245 9.50 15.86 -2.73
N LEU A 246 9.34 15.32 -3.93
CA LEU A 246 9.13 16.07 -5.17
C LEU A 246 7.64 16.26 -5.44
N GLY A 247 6.76 15.40 -4.91
CA GLY A 247 5.32 15.58 -4.99
C GLY A 247 4.53 14.42 -4.39
N TRP A 248 3.27 14.69 -4.05
CA TRP A 248 2.28 13.68 -3.65
C TRP A 248 1.10 13.75 -4.62
N TYR A 249 0.65 12.61 -5.13
CA TYR A 249 -0.46 12.55 -6.08
C TYR A 249 -1.42 11.42 -5.73
N ASP A 250 -2.70 11.74 -5.62
CA ASP A 250 -3.76 10.75 -5.45
C ASP A 250 -4.49 10.48 -6.77
N VAL A 251 -4.34 9.26 -7.26
CA VAL A 251 -4.93 8.76 -8.50
C VAL A 251 -6.46 8.80 -8.47
N ARG A 252 -7.08 8.67 -7.28
CA ARG A 252 -8.54 8.62 -7.12
C ARG A 252 -9.16 10.01 -7.05
N SER A 253 -8.55 10.91 -6.27
CA SER A 253 -9.07 12.27 -6.09
C SER A 253 -8.54 13.26 -7.12
N HIS A 254 -7.57 12.87 -7.94
CA HIS A 254 -6.93 13.72 -8.95
C HIS A 254 -6.28 14.97 -8.33
N HIS A 255 -5.70 14.79 -7.15
CA HIS A 255 -5.13 15.86 -6.36
C HIS A 255 -3.61 15.74 -6.35
N LEU A 256 -2.94 16.79 -6.84
CA LEU A 256 -1.50 16.98 -6.73
C LEU A 256 -1.20 17.90 -5.54
N VAL A 257 -0.29 17.47 -4.67
CA VAL A 257 0.28 18.30 -3.62
C VAL A 257 1.76 18.52 -3.94
N THR A 258 2.17 19.78 -3.92
CA THR A 258 3.53 20.23 -4.18
C THR A 258 4.20 20.66 -2.87
N PHE A 259 5.52 20.59 -2.84
CA PHE A 259 6.39 21.01 -1.75
C PHE A 259 7.37 22.05 -2.25
N ALA A 260 8.17 22.67 -1.37
CA ALA A 260 9.14 23.70 -1.74
C ALA A 260 10.05 23.25 -2.91
N ARG A 261 10.59 22.03 -2.84
CA ARG A 261 11.47 21.48 -3.88
C ARG A 261 10.76 21.12 -5.19
N THR A 262 9.44 20.94 -5.17
CA THR A 262 8.68 20.65 -6.40
C THR A 262 8.84 21.74 -7.45
N LEU A 263 9.02 22.99 -7.03
CA LEU A 263 9.09 24.15 -7.93
C LEU A 263 10.48 24.33 -8.54
N GLU A 264 11.50 23.58 -8.11
CA GLU A 264 12.81 23.54 -8.77
C GLU A 264 12.67 22.90 -10.16
N PRO A 265 13.28 23.46 -11.23
CA PRO A 265 13.11 22.94 -12.60
C PRO A 265 13.41 21.46 -12.76
N ALA A 266 14.55 20.97 -12.24
CA ALA A 266 14.94 19.57 -12.33
C ALA A 266 13.97 18.65 -11.54
N SER A 267 13.49 19.12 -10.40
CA SER A 267 12.55 18.38 -9.55
C SER A 267 11.18 18.23 -10.20
N PHE A 268 10.68 19.28 -10.87
CA PHE A 268 9.41 19.21 -11.59
C PHE A 268 9.51 18.31 -12.83
N VAL A 269 10.63 18.33 -13.55
CA VAL A 269 10.91 17.37 -14.64
C VAL A 269 10.77 15.94 -14.11
N ALA A 270 11.51 15.61 -13.05
CA ALA A 270 11.47 14.29 -12.41
C ALA A 270 10.06 13.87 -11.96
N LEU A 271 9.30 14.79 -11.33
CA LEU A 271 7.91 14.55 -10.96
C LEU A 271 7.04 14.26 -12.19
N SER A 272 7.18 15.06 -13.24
CA SER A 272 6.36 14.91 -14.45
C SER A 272 6.65 13.59 -15.19
N GLU A 273 7.92 13.17 -15.23
CA GLU A 273 8.33 11.88 -15.79
C GLU A 273 7.80 10.70 -14.97
N ALA A 274 7.90 10.79 -13.63
CA ALA A 274 7.32 9.79 -12.75
C ALA A 274 5.81 9.61 -12.97
N LEU A 275 5.07 10.72 -13.13
CA LEU A 275 3.64 10.67 -13.46
C LEU A 275 3.38 10.12 -14.86
N ARG A 276 4.22 10.45 -15.85
CA ARG A 276 4.12 9.91 -17.22
C ARG A 276 4.32 8.41 -17.26
N ASN A 277 5.28 7.88 -16.49
CA ASN A 277 5.58 6.46 -16.44
C ASN A 277 4.39 5.64 -15.90
N LEU A 278 3.52 6.21 -15.06
CA LEU A 278 2.27 5.55 -14.69
C LEU A 278 1.39 5.22 -15.90
N VAL A 279 1.39 6.07 -16.93
CA VAL A 279 0.62 5.85 -18.16
C VAL A 279 1.36 4.89 -19.09
N LYS A 280 2.66 5.14 -19.34
CA LYS A 280 3.49 4.31 -20.23
C LYS A 280 3.57 2.85 -19.78
N ASP A 281 3.67 2.61 -18.48
CA ASP A 281 3.74 1.26 -17.91
C ASP A 281 2.36 0.57 -17.83
N GLY A 282 1.30 1.23 -18.30
CA GLY A 282 -0.08 0.72 -18.25
C GLY A 282 -0.68 0.65 -16.84
N ARG A 283 -0.04 1.27 -15.84
CA ARG A 283 -0.54 1.34 -14.45
C ARG A 283 -1.76 2.25 -14.33
N ALA A 284 -1.87 3.25 -15.20
CA ALA A 284 -3.01 4.16 -15.35
C ALA A 284 -3.32 4.39 -16.84
N LYS A 285 -4.59 4.66 -17.18
CA LYS A 285 -4.96 5.03 -18.55
C LYS A 285 -4.57 6.46 -18.91
N SER A 286 -4.50 7.32 -17.90
CA SER A 286 -4.13 8.73 -17.98
C SER A 286 -3.84 9.24 -16.57
N VAL A 287 -3.05 10.30 -16.46
CA VAL A 287 -2.94 11.09 -15.23
C VAL A 287 -3.79 12.34 -15.42
N GLU A 288 -4.60 12.68 -14.42
CA GLU A 288 -5.45 13.86 -14.46
C GLU A 288 -5.31 14.60 -13.14
N VAL A 289 -5.01 15.90 -13.21
CA VAL A 289 -4.85 16.80 -12.07
C VAL A 289 -6.00 17.79 -12.08
N ARG A 290 -6.95 17.62 -11.16
CA ARG A 290 -8.12 18.51 -10.98
C ARG A 290 -7.96 19.48 -9.81
N LYS A 291 -7.07 19.15 -8.87
CA LYS A 291 -6.77 19.95 -7.69
C LYS A 291 -5.26 20.05 -7.50
N VAL A 292 -4.81 21.23 -7.07
CA VAL A 292 -3.42 21.50 -6.70
C VAL A 292 -3.43 22.09 -5.30
N ASN A 293 -2.74 21.47 -4.33
CA ASN A 293 -2.64 21.96 -2.96
C ASN A 293 -4.00 22.24 -2.27
N GLY A 294 -5.05 21.51 -2.66
CA GLY A 294 -6.40 21.66 -2.12
C GLY A 294 -7.28 22.63 -2.91
N ALA A 295 -6.66 23.54 -3.66
CA ALA A 295 -7.30 24.46 -4.59
C ALA A 295 -7.75 23.75 -5.88
N ALA A 296 -8.80 24.27 -6.52
CA ALA A 296 -9.20 23.80 -7.84
C ALA A 296 -8.16 24.20 -8.91
N HIS A 297 -8.02 23.40 -9.97
CA HIS A 297 -7.04 23.63 -11.04
C HIS A 297 -7.16 24.99 -11.76
N ASP A 298 -8.34 25.62 -11.71
CA ASP A 298 -8.67 26.92 -12.33
C ASP A 298 -8.66 28.08 -11.34
N GLU A 299 -8.35 27.82 -10.07
CA GLU A 299 -8.21 28.85 -9.05
C GLU A 299 -7.04 29.79 -9.37
N LYS A 300 -7.27 31.09 -9.26
CA LYS A 300 -6.31 32.13 -9.67
C LYS A 300 -5.28 32.48 -8.60
N SER A 301 -4.93 31.53 -7.73
CA SER A 301 -3.87 31.73 -6.75
C SER A 301 -2.49 31.73 -7.46
N PRO A 302 -1.50 32.53 -7.01
CA PRO A 302 -0.17 32.54 -7.64
C PRO A 302 0.47 31.15 -7.74
N LEU A 303 0.38 30.36 -6.67
CA LEU A 303 0.94 29.01 -6.61
C LEU A 303 0.22 28.04 -7.56
N THR A 304 -1.11 28.10 -7.65
CA THR A 304 -1.88 27.26 -8.59
C THR A 304 -1.52 27.60 -10.04
N LEU A 305 -1.36 28.89 -10.36
CA LEU A 305 -0.99 29.35 -11.70
C LEU A 305 0.44 28.93 -12.08
N GLU A 306 1.38 29.00 -11.15
CA GLU A 306 2.76 28.56 -11.35
C GLU A 306 2.82 27.05 -11.65
N VAL A 307 2.14 26.23 -10.83
CA VAL A 307 2.07 24.78 -11.02
C VAL A 307 1.35 24.44 -12.32
N ALA A 308 0.27 25.15 -12.68
CA ALA A 308 -0.41 24.99 -13.95
C ALA A 308 0.52 25.24 -15.15
N ALA A 309 1.31 26.32 -15.13
CA ALA A 309 2.28 26.63 -16.18
C ALA A 309 3.39 25.58 -16.26
N LEU A 310 3.81 24.99 -15.14
CA LEU A 310 4.74 23.86 -15.13
C LEU A 310 4.10 22.60 -15.74
N LEU A 311 2.88 22.24 -15.36
CA LEU A 311 2.17 21.09 -15.93
C LEU A 311 2.04 21.21 -17.47
N GLU A 312 1.65 22.37 -17.98
CA GLU A 312 1.53 22.62 -19.43
C GLU A 312 2.89 22.48 -20.14
N ARG A 313 3.95 23.08 -19.59
CA ARG A 313 5.32 22.94 -20.13
C ARG A 313 5.80 21.50 -20.19
N HIS A 314 5.35 20.64 -19.27
CA HIS A 314 5.69 19.22 -19.22
C HIS A 314 4.65 18.31 -19.88
N GLY A 315 3.83 18.85 -20.80
CA GLY A 315 2.99 18.08 -21.72
C GLY A 315 1.64 17.65 -21.16
N PHE A 316 1.20 18.21 -20.03
CA PHE A 316 -0.19 18.08 -19.62
C PHE A 316 -1.05 19.03 -20.45
N VAL A 317 -2.16 18.52 -20.98
CA VAL A 317 -3.12 19.31 -21.76
C VAL A 317 -4.21 19.83 -20.83
N ARG A 318 -4.45 21.14 -20.85
CA ARG A 318 -5.54 21.76 -20.08
C ARG A 318 -6.90 21.37 -20.66
N GLY A 319 -7.74 20.73 -19.85
CA GLY A 319 -9.13 20.41 -20.18
C GLY A 319 -10.11 21.11 -19.24
N TYR A 320 -11.41 20.92 -19.48
CA TYR A 320 -12.48 21.53 -18.67
C TYR A 320 -12.48 21.08 -17.19
N ARG A 321 -12.01 19.87 -16.90
CA ARG A 321 -12.03 19.30 -15.54
C ARG A 321 -10.68 19.35 -14.82
N GLY A 322 -9.60 19.68 -15.54
CA GLY A 322 -8.24 19.55 -15.03
C GLY A 322 -7.20 19.41 -16.14
N PHE A 323 -5.94 19.28 -15.74
CA PHE A 323 -4.80 19.00 -16.59
C PHE A 323 -4.68 17.49 -16.83
N VAL A 324 -4.58 17.06 -18.08
CA VAL A 324 -4.58 15.64 -18.45
C VAL A 324 -3.30 15.28 -19.18
N LEU A 325 -2.65 14.21 -18.73
CA LEU A 325 -1.53 13.57 -19.39
C LEU A 325 -1.96 12.20 -19.92
N ARG A 326 -1.72 11.98 -21.21
CA ARG A 326 -1.93 10.72 -21.93
C ARG A 326 -0.64 10.36 -22.65
N ASP A 327 -0.51 9.08 -23.00
CA ASP A 327 0.56 8.60 -23.89
C ASP A 327 0.38 9.18 -25.30
#